data_AF-A0AB73BDC6-F1
#
_entry.id   AF-A0AB73BDC6-F1
#
_cell.length_a   1.000
_cell.length_b   1.000
_cell.length_c   1.000
_cell.angle_alpha   90.00
_cell.angle_beta   90.00
_cell.angle_gamma   90.00
#
_symmetry.space_group_name_H-M   'P 1'
#
loop_
_entity.id
_entity.type
_entity.pdbx_description
1 polymer ?
#
loop_
_entity_poly.entity_id
_entity_poly.type
_entity_poly.pdbx_seq_one_letter_code
_entity_poly.pdbx_strand_id
1 'polypeptide(L)'
;MNEPISVKLNQLLENTKLFLTLYNVKKQWQTVYPAVCKLSEQYRELYEQYPVALQARCAVFNPKYSYSVNLVINQCVLTAALCKSQQYNNQLSELYICAALVDHLCVGEQLNKLSKQLKFSDSDKRIWQLRHQLTAKIILTGGDSAKPITQVLAKLSKYKQALVTTPKIMLYDGGITLVAIANIIAMNITYSPSKQHISLFKALGDLYIRTPNLFAQQLIKFLIAHIGPLLPGSRVIYNDQLMVYLASDNQQRHILINVENKNKNKIAWYRVKALLNSNAIQWQSNDSRIQISVWDSEHMTSTANILNNGSLALIELISRLKLQHEYSYKALSQIMAPYPNVIENLCEAVKPYNNEHQAAKSLKHSLSMVGYFNAPAIIQRVIFEQLVKVTPHPLQQFVLTRLECIVEIIALLVSKNKMIQFEHIALPLYGYAYFLLTQCSTHISRKIMIDETPNTTLNTPISAFFGVSSLDTEQLKAQLTLLLSDNPWAIALLEAEHLPKKQLNERSKLWVAIKALTQTVFKPQLKLSTWQQQILDQQLTTQKWENHHLFNEQLQELALSNTI
;
A
#
# COMPACT_ATOMS: atom_id res chain seq x y z
N MET A 1 10.41 23.57 -21.42
CA MET A 1 9.01 23.76 -20.97
C MET A 1 8.44 22.39 -20.68
N ASN A 2 7.72 22.21 -19.57
CA ASN A 2 7.01 20.95 -19.31
C ASN A 2 5.90 20.76 -20.34
N GLU A 3 5.69 19.54 -20.82
CA GLU A 3 4.64 19.19 -21.79
C GLU A 3 3.23 19.52 -21.20
N PRO A 4 2.32 20.14 -21.98
CA PRO A 4 0.97 20.49 -21.51
C PRO A 4 0.18 19.28 -21.00
N ILE A 5 -0.72 19.52 -20.04
CA ILE A 5 -1.56 18.48 -19.41
C ILE A 5 -2.45 17.83 -20.45
N SER A 6 -3.01 18.63 -21.36
CA SER A 6 -3.81 18.16 -22.48
C SER A 6 -3.11 17.10 -23.32
N VAL A 7 -1.82 17.32 -23.61
CA VAL A 7 -1.02 16.43 -24.44
C VAL A 7 -0.75 15.13 -23.69
N LYS A 8 -0.30 15.21 -22.43
CA LYS A 8 -0.09 14.03 -21.57
C LYS A 8 -1.36 13.21 -21.38
N LEU A 9 -2.48 13.87 -21.12
CA LEU A 9 -3.79 13.22 -20.95
C LEU A 9 -4.22 12.55 -22.26
N ASN A 10 -4.11 13.24 -23.40
CA ASN A 10 -4.48 12.65 -24.69
C ASN A 10 -3.61 11.43 -25.04
N GLN A 11 -2.30 11.52 -24.83
CA GLN A 11 -1.37 10.40 -25.01
C GLN A 11 -1.75 9.22 -24.11
N LEU A 12 -2.05 9.46 -22.83
CA LEU A 12 -2.47 8.42 -21.89
C LEU A 12 -3.73 7.67 -22.38
N LEU A 13 -4.74 8.41 -22.84
CA LEU A 13 -6.00 7.83 -23.30
C LEU A 13 -5.83 7.04 -24.62
N GLU A 14 -5.09 7.59 -25.59
CA GLU A 14 -4.80 6.88 -26.84
C GLU A 14 -3.91 5.65 -26.61
N ASN A 15 -2.89 5.76 -25.74
CA ASN A 15 -2.06 4.62 -25.37
C ASN A 15 -2.86 3.53 -24.65
N THR A 16 -3.84 3.90 -23.83
CA THR A 16 -4.76 2.93 -23.19
C THR A 16 -5.58 2.19 -24.23
N LYS A 17 -6.12 2.90 -25.22
CA LYS A 17 -6.85 2.29 -26.34
C LYS A 17 -5.97 1.33 -27.14
N LEU A 18 -4.76 1.75 -27.52
CA LEU A 18 -3.81 0.94 -28.27
C LEU A 18 -3.39 -0.31 -27.47
N PHE A 19 -3.07 -0.13 -26.20
CA PHE A 19 -2.69 -1.21 -25.28
C PHE A 19 -3.72 -2.34 -25.26
N LEU A 20 -5.01 -2.00 -25.15
CA LEU A 20 -6.10 -2.98 -25.11
C LEU A 20 -6.27 -3.77 -26.41
N THR A 21 -5.59 -3.40 -27.50
CA THR A 21 -5.59 -4.16 -28.76
C THR A 21 -4.36 -5.06 -28.94
N LEU A 22 -3.31 -4.89 -28.13
CA LEU A 22 -2.04 -5.62 -28.27
C LEU A 22 -2.20 -7.13 -28.12
N TYR A 23 -3.14 -7.59 -27.30
CA TYR A 23 -3.33 -9.03 -27.06
C TYR A 23 -3.78 -9.79 -28.31
N ASN A 24 -4.41 -9.12 -29.28
CA ASN A 24 -4.90 -9.72 -30.52
C ASN A 24 -3.74 -10.24 -31.40
N VAL A 25 -2.54 -9.69 -31.24
CA VAL A 25 -1.36 -10.06 -32.03
C VAL A 25 -0.42 -10.89 -31.16
N LYS A 26 -0.45 -12.22 -31.30
CA LYS A 26 0.37 -13.14 -30.50
C LYS A 26 1.87 -12.82 -30.52
N LYS A 27 2.39 -12.32 -31.65
CA LYS A 27 3.79 -11.89 -31.80
C LYS A 27 4.16 -10.70 -30.89
N GLN A 28 3.18 -9.93 -30.43
CA GLN A 28 3.37 -8.75 -29.58
C GLN A 28 3.19 -9.05 -28.08
N TRP A 29 2.91 -10.28 -27.68
CA TRP A 29 2.67 -10.58 -26.25
C TRP A 29 3.84 -10.20 -25.34
N GLN A 30 5.07 -10.36 -25.82
CA GLN A 30 6.28 -9.97 -25.07
C GLN A 30 6.35 -8.47 -24.78
N THR A 31 5.69 -7.61 -25.58
CA THR A 31 5.67 -6.16 -25.37
C THR A 31 4.56 -5.71 -24.42
N VAL A 32 3.61 -6.58 -24.07
CA VAL A 32 2.47 -6.25 -23.20
C VAL A 32 2.92 -5.89 -21.79
N TYR A 33 3.85 -6.66 -21.21
CA TYR A 33 4.33 -6.39 -19.85
C TYR A 33 5.07 -5.04 -19.74
N PRO A 34 6.08 -4.72 -20.58
CA PRO A 34 6.69 -3.39 -20.58
C PRO A 34 5.68 -2.26 -20.83
N ALA A 35 4.71 -2.48 -21.73
CA ALA A 35 3.68 -1.49 -22.05
C ALA A 35 2.74 -1.22 -20.87
N VAL A 36 2.31 -2.25 -20.12
CA VAL A 36 1.44 -2.04 -18.95
C VAL A 36 2.18 -1.32 -17.83
N CYS A 37 3.47 -1.64 -17.58
CA CYS A 37 4.26 -0.95 -16.57
C CYS A 37 4.38 0.54 -16.88
N LYS A 38 4.80 0.88 -18.11
CA LYS A 38 4.90 2.27 -18.56
C LYS A 38 3.56 3.01 -18.48
N LEU A 39 2.48 2.37 -18.92
CA LEU A 39 1.16 2.99 -18.87
C LEU A 39 0.69 3.21 -17.42
N SER A 40 0.99 2.28 -16.51
CA SER A 40 0.64 2.40 -15.10
C SER A 40 1.37 3.54 -14.39
N GLU A 41 2.66 3.73 -14.70
CA GLU A 41 3.47 4.86 -14.26
C GLU A 41 2.86 6.18 -14.76
N GLN A 42 2.50 6.26 -16.04
CA GLN A 42 1.86 7.45 -16.61
C GLN A 42 0.52 7.79 -15.92
N TYR A 43 -0.31 6.79 -15.58
CA TYR A 43 -1.52 7.01 -14.79
C TYR A 43 -1.20 7.54 -13.40
N ARG A 44 -0.22 6.94 -12.70
CA ARG A 44 0.19 7.37 -11.35
C ARG A 44 0.68 8.82 -11.37
N GLU A 45 1.63 9.14 -12.24
CA GLU A 45 2.26 10.46 -12.31
C GLU A 45 1.27 11.55 -12.71
N LEU A 46 0.42 11.27 -13.69
CA LEU A 46 -0.59 12.24 -14.11
C LEU A 46 -1.62 12.47 -13.01
N TYR A 47 -2.01 11.42 -12.27
CA TYR A 47 -2.92 11.54 -11.14
C TYR A 47 -2.30 12.33 -9.99
N GLU A 48 -1.01 12.11 -9.73
CA GLU A 48 -0.27 12.83 -8.69
C GLU A 48 -0.16 14.33 -8.98
N GLN A 49 0.05 14.71 -10.24
CA GLN A 49 0.19 16.11 -10.65
C GLN A 49 -1.15 16.82 -10.88
N TYR A 50 -2.14 16.10 -11.44
CA TYR A 50 -3.41 16.66 -11.94
C TYR A 50 -4.60 15.72 -11.64
N PRO A 51 -4.93 15.46 -10.36
CA PRO A 51 -5.95 14.47 -9.99
C PRO A 51 -7.33 14.80 -10.57
N VAL A 52 -7.73 16.08 -10.59
CA VAL A 52 -9.05 16.52 -11.08
C VAL A 52 -9.27 16.22 -12.57
N ALA A 53 -8.22 16.30 -13.39
CA ALA A 53 -8.31 16.04 -14.82
C ALA A 53 -8.59 14.56 -15.12
N LEU A 54 -7.96 13.66 -14.35
CA LEU A 54 -8.22 12.23 -14.42
C LEU A 54 -9.55 11.85 -13.79
N GLN A 55 -9.88 12.38 -12.60
CA GLN A 55 -11.18 12.14 -11.95
C GLN A 55 -12.35 12.52 -12.86
N ALA A 56 -12.19 13.55 -13.70
CA ALA A 56 -13.22 13.95 -14.66
C ALA A 56 -13.60 12.87 -15.68
N ARG A 57 -12.74 11.87 -15.92
CA ARG A 57 -13.08 10.72 -16.78
C ARG A 57 -14.26 9.92 -16.21
N CYS A 58 -14.39 9.86 -14.89
CA CYS A 58 -15.53 9.21 -14.24
C CYS A 58 -16.85 9.97 -14.44
N ALA A 59 -16.82 11.24 -14.83
CA ALA A 59 -18.00 12.06 -15.12
C ALA A 59 -18.27 12.26 -16.61
N VAL A 60 -17.25 12.20 -17.46
CA VAL A 60 -17.37 12.48 -18.90
C VAL A 60 -16.98 11.26 -19.73
N PHE A 61 -17.96 10.68 -20.42
CA PHE A 61 -17.77 9.58 -21.36
C PHE A 61 -17.28 10.11 -22.72
N ASN A 62 -16.19 9.54 -23.24
CA ASN A 62 -15.67 9.90 -24.57
C ASN A 62 -16.19 8.91 -25.63
N PRO A 63 -17.08 9.35 -26.54
CA PRO A 63 -17.67 8.46 -27.54
C PRO A 63 -16.71 8.07 -28.68
N LYS A 64 -15.50 8.65 -28.74
CA LYS A 64 -14.44 8.18 -29.66
C LYS A 64 -13.87 6.81 -29.26
N TYR A 65 -14.11 6.40 -28.02
CA TYR A 65 -13.65 5.14 -27.47
C TYR A 65 -14.82 4.18 -27.28
N SER A 66 -14.53 2.87 -27.35
CA SER A 66 -15.51 1.84 -27.03
C SER A 66 -15.90 1.91 -25.54
N TYR A 67 -16.99 1.22 -25.19
CA TYR A 67 -17.38 1.05 -23.79
C TYR A 67 -16.25 0.44 -22.96
N SER A 68 -15.62 -0.64 -23.48
CA SER A 68 -14.52 -1.33 -22.81
C SER A 68 -13.34 -0.40 -22.50
N VAL A 69 -12.97 0.50 -23.42
CA VAL A 69 -11.87 1.44 -23.24
C VAL A 69 -12.23 2.49 -22.18
N ASN A 70 -13.41 3.13 -22.25
CA ASN A 70 -13.86 4.08 -21.22
C ASN A 70 -13.94 3.42 -19.84
N LEU A 71 -14.37 2.16 -19.78
CA LEU A 71 -14.45 1.40 -18.54
C LEU A 71 -13.08 1.17 -17.91
N VAL A 72 -12.10 0.74 -18.71
CA VAL A 72 -10.73 0.52 -18.23
C VAL A 72 -10.11 1.83 -17.76
N ILE A 73 -10.32 2.93 -18.49
CA ILE A 73 -9.88 4.28 -18.05
C ILE A 73 -10.49 4.61 -16.69
N ASN A 74 -11.81 4.47 -16.53
CA ASN A 74 -12.51 4.72 -15.27
C ASN A 74 -11.93 3.86 -14.13
N GLN A 75 -11.68 2.58 -14.38
CA GLN A 75 -11.10 1.67 -13.40
C GLN A 75 -9.69 2.08 -12.99
N CYS A 76 -8.84 2.49 -13.93
CA CYS A 76 -7.47 2.94 -13.66
C CYS A 76 -7.46 4.24 -12.87
N VAL A 77 -8.33 5.20 -13.22
CA VAL A 77 -8.52 6.46 -12.47
C VAL A 77 -8.96 6.18 -11.02
N LEU A 78 -9.97 5.31 -10.83
CA LEU A 78 -10.44 4.94 -9.49
C LEU A 78 -9.37 4.21 -8.69
N THR A 79 -8.55 3.38 -9.34
CA THR A 79 -7.43 2.67 -8.70
C THR A 79 -6.35 3.65 -8.26
N ALA A 80 -5.97 4.61 -9.12
CA ALA A 80 -5.03 5.66 -8.77
C ALA A 80 -5.55 6.54 -7.61
N ALA A 81 -6.83 6.91 -7.65
CA ALA A 81 -7.50 7.67 -6.59
C ALA A 81 -7.51 6.93 -5.26
N LEU A 82 -7.83 5.64 -5.27
CA LEU A 82 -7.77 4.80 -4.07
C LEU A 82 -6.35 4.71 -3.53
N CYS A 83 -5.35 4.45 -4.37
CA CYS A 83 -3.95 4.35 -3.93
C CYS A 83 -3.46 5.68 -3.33
N LYS A 84 -3.77 6.82 -3.97
CA LYS A 84 -3.43 8.15 -3.44
C LYS A 84 -4.15 8.47 -2.14
N SER A 85 -5.43 8.09 -2.00
CA SER A 85 -6.20 8.26 -0.76
C SER A 85 -5.62 7.49 0.43
N GLN A 86 -4.97 6.35 0.15
CA GLN A 86 -4.29 5.52 1.14
C GLN A 86 -2.81 5.88 1.30
N GLN A 87 -2.31 6.85 0.53
CA GLN A 87 -0.89 7.23 0.51
C GLN A 87 0.07 6.06 0.22
N TYR A 88 -0.36 5.10 -0.60
CA TYR A 88 0.51 4.02 -1.04
C TYR A 88 1.68 4.54 -1.87
N ASN A 89 2.82 3.86 -1.76
CA ASN A 89 4.01 4.20 -2.52
C ASN A 89 3.82 3.98 -4.04
N ASN A 90 4.82 4.41 -4.81
CA ASN A 90 4.77 4.34 -6.27
C ASN A 90 4.63 2.90 -6.78
N GLN A 91 5.42 1.97 -6.24
CA GLN A 91 5.44 0.57 -6.67
C GLN A 91 4.08 -0.12 -6.48
N LEU A 92 3.42 0.07 -5.34
CA LEU A 92 2.08 -0.47 -5.07
C LEU A 92 1.03 0.16 -5.98
N SER A 93 1.10 1.49 -6.15
CA SER A 93 0.17 2.21 -7.01
C SER A 93 0.25 1.69 -8.45
N GLU A 94 1.45 1.56 -8.98
CA GLU A 94 1.72 1.01 -10.32
C GLU A 94 1.30 -0.45 -10.45
N LEU A 95 1.55 -1.30 -9.43
CA LEU A 95 1.08 -2.69 -9.41
C LEU A 95 -0.45 -2.78 -9.54
N TYR A 96 -1.19 -2.01 -8.75
CA TYR A 96 -2.66 -2.07 -8.77
C TYR A 96 -3.24 -1.45 -10.03
N ILE A 97 -2.65 -0.38 -10.56
CA ILE A 97 -3.02 0.18 -11.86
C ILE A 97 -2.71 -0.83 -12.98
N CYS A 98 -1.57 -1.53 -12.94
CA CYS A 98 -1.27 -2.61 -13.87
C CYS A 98 -2.36 -3.67 -13.85
N ALA A 99 -2.74 -4.16 -12.65
CA ALA A 99 -3.81 -5.14 -12.50
C ALA A 99 -5.16 -4.64 -13.03
N ALA A 100 -5.47 -3.34 -12.83
CA ALA A 100 -6.67 -2.70 -13.37
C ALA A 100 -6.66 -2.61 -14.91
N LEU A 101 -5.52 -2.25 -15.51
CA LEU A 101 -5.34 -2.19 -16.97
C LEU A 101 -5.57 -3.55 -17.62
N VAL A 102 -5.11 -4.63 -16.97
CA VAL A 102 -5.13 -5.97 -17.57
C VAL A 102 -6.34 -6.82 -17.18
N ASP A 103 -7.14 -6.44 -16.17
CA ASP A 103 -8.36 -7.16 -15.73
C ASP A 103 -9.27 -7.51 -16.92
N HIS A 104 -9.34 -6.61 -17.90
CA HIS A 104 -10.20 -6.74 -19.08
C HIS A 104 -9.45 -6.89 -20.41
N LEU A 105 -8.12 -7.12 -20.38
CA LEU A 105 -7.29 -7.15 -21.57
C LEU A 105 -7.85 -8.12 -22.63
N CYS A 106 -8.25 -9.31 -22.23
CA CYS A 106 -8.70 -10.37 -23.15
C CYS A 106 -10.23 -10.42 -23.38
N VAL A 107 -11.01 -9.46 -22.86
CA VAL A 107 -12.49 -9.48 -22.89
C VAL A 107 -13.13 -8.18 -23.37
N GLY A 108 -12.38 -7.35 -24.11
CA GLY A 108 -12.89 -6.05 -24.60
C GLY A 108 -14.16 -6.19 -25.44
N GLU A 109 -14.22 -7.18 -26.34
CA GLU A 109 -15.41 -7.45 -27.16
C GLU A 109 -16.61 -7.91 -26.33
N GLN A 110 -16.40 -8.82 -25.38
CA GLN A 110 -17.46 -9.31 -24.49
C GLN A 110 -18.02 -8.18 -23.63
N LEU A 111 -17.18 -7.26 -23.14
CA LEU A 111 -17.64 -6.05 -22.46
C LEU A 111 -18.49 -5.15 -23.35
N ASN A 112 -18.10 -4.95 -24.61
CA ASN A 112 -18.87 -4.15 -25.57
C ASN A 112 -20.21 -4.82 -25.94
N LYS A 113 -20.28 -6.16 -25.96
CA LYS A 113 -21.54 -6.90 -26.09
C LYS A 113 -22.42 -6.73 -24.85
N LEU A 114 -21.82 -6.84 -23.66
CA LEU A 114 -22.50 -6.69 -22.38
C LEU A 114 -23.13 -5.30 -22.21
N SER A 115 -22.42 -4.24 -22.61
CA SER A 115 -22.95 -2.87 -22.51
C SER A 115 -24.18 -2.67 -23.39
N LYS A 116 -24.24 -3.33 -24.55
CA LYS A 116 -25.39 -3.33 -25.48
C LYS A 116 -26.46 -4.36 -25.15
N GLN A 117 -26.37 -5.06 -24.02
CA GLN A 117 -27.24 -6.17 -23.62
C GLN A 117 -27.34 -7.31 -24.67
N LEU A 118 -26.28 -7.53 -25.45
CA LEU A 118 -26.24 -8.62 -26.43
C LEU A 118 -25.95 -9.96 -25.73
N LYS A 119 -26.65 -11.01 -26.15
CA LYS A 119 -26.43 -12.38 -25.63
C LYS A 119 -25.03 -12.86 -25.99
N PHE A 120 -24.36 -13.50 -25.02
CA PHE A 120 -23.07 -14.15 -25.24
C PHE A 120 -23.26 -15.49 -25.96
N SER A 121 -22.46 -15.71 -27.00
CA SER A 121 -22.26 -17.05 -27.57
C SER A 121 -21.57 -17.97 -26.56
N ASP A 122 -21.56 -19.28 -26.81
CA ASP A 122 -20.85 -20.22 -25.93
C ASP A 122 -19.33 -19.97 -25.91
N SER A 123 -18.77 -19.51 -27.04
CA SER A 123 -17.39 -19.01 -27.12
C SER A 123 -17.18 -17.79 -26.20
N ASP A 124 -18.07 -16.80 -26.26
CA ASP A 124 -17.99 -15.59 -25.42
C ASP A 124 -18.06 -15.95 -23.91
N LYS A 125 -18.95 -16.87 -23.53
CA LYS A 125 -19.05 -17.35 -22.14
C LYS A 125 -17.75 -17.99 -21.68
N ARG A 126 -17.13 -18.82 -22.53
CA ARG A 126 -15.86 -19.49 -22.23
C ARG A 126 -14.72 -18.49 -22.08
N ILE A 127 -14.59 -17.51 -22.98
CA ILE A 127 -13.58 -16.44 -22.89
C ILE A 127 -13.79 -15.64 -21.60
N TRP A 128 -15.04 -15.26 -21.30
CA TRP A 128 -15.37 -14.52 -20.09
C TRP A 128 -14.96 -15.26 -18.81
N GLN A 129 -15.24 -16.57 -18.74
CA GLN A 129 -14.86 -17.41 -17.60
C GLN A 129 -13.34 -17.52 -17.45
N LEU A 130 -12.60 -17.68 -18.55
CA LEU A 130 -11.15 -17.89 -18.56
C LEU A 130 -10.32 -16.60 -18.59
N ARG A 131 -10.95 -15.42 -18.62
CA ARG A 131 -10.30 -14.14 -18.90
C ARG A 131 -9.04 -13.87 -18.08
N HIS A 132 -9.06 -14.12 -16.77
CA HIS A 132 -7.90 -13.88 -15.90
C HIS A 132 -6.76 -14.86 -16.15
N GLN A 133 -7.07 -16.11 -16.50
CA GLN A 133 -6.06 -17.11 -16.86
C GLN A 133 -5.41 -16.78 -18.20
N LEU A 134 -6.21 -16.34 -19.19
CA LEU A 134 -5.72 -15.88 -20.48
C LEU A 134 -4.80 -14.67 -20.33
N THR A 135 -5.25 -13.65 -19.57
CA THR A 135 -4.42 -12.47 -19.27
C THR A 135 -3.14 -12.85 -18.54
N ALA A 136 -3.21 -13.71 -17.51
CA ALA A 136 -2.03 -14.14 -16.77
C ALA A 136 -0.99 -14.81 -17.67
N LYS A 137 -1.42 -15.65 -18.63
CA LYS A 137 -0.52 -16.28 -19.61
C LYS A 137 0.24 -15.26 -20.47
N ILE A 138 -0.41 -14.16 -20.84
CA ILE A 138 0.22 -13.08 -21.62
C ILE A 138 1.18 -12.29 -20.73
N ILE A 139 0.74 -11.90 -19.53
CA ILE A 139 1.55 -11.07 -18.62
C ILE A 139 2.81 -11.79 -18.13
N LEU A 140 2.74 -13.11 -17.91
CA LEU A 140 3.88 -13.93 -17.52
C LEU A 140 4.98 -14.06 -18.58
N THR A 141 4.77 -13.59 -19.82
CA THR A 141 5.89 -13.46 -20.76
C THR A 141 6.93 -12.43 -20.31
N GLY A 142 6.58 -11.56 -19.35
CA GLY A 142 7.48 -10.64 -18.67
C GLY A 142 8.33 -11.28 -17.56
N GLY A 143 8.19 -12.58 -17.32
CA GLY A 143 8.98 -13.31 -16.31
C GLY A 143 8.55 -13.03 -14.86
N ASP A 144 9.49 -13.17 -13.94
CA ASP A 144 9.23 -13.16 -12.50
C ASP A 144 8.70 -11.82 -11.98
N SER A 145 9.12 -10.71 -12.57
CA SER A 145 8.65 -9.36 -12.23
C SER A 145 7.15 -9.17 -12.47
N ALA A 146 6.54 -9.99 -13.34
CA ALA A 146 5.11 -9.95 -13.64
C ALA A 146 4.26 -10.80 -12.68
N LYS A 147 4.87 -11.63 -11.82
CA LYS A 147 4.16 -12.50 -10.86
C LYS A 147 3.19 -11.73 -9.96
N PRO A 148 3.53 -10.57 -9.36
CA PRO A 148 2.61 -9.83 -8.49
C PRO A 148 1.29 -9.45 -9.18
N ILE A 149 1.33 -9.03 -10.47
CA ILE A 149 0.13 -8.70 -11.24
C ILE A 149 -0.80 -9.92 -11.35
N THR A 150 -0.23 -11.09 -11.69
CA THR A 150 -1.02 -12.31 -11.86
C THR A 150 -1.58 -12.86 -10.56
N GLN A 151 -0.89 -12.65 -9.44
CA GLN A 151 -1.40 -12.99 -8.10
C GLN A 151 -2.66 -12.19 -7.75
N VAL A 152 -2.71 -10.90 -8.13
CA VAL A 152 -3.93 -10.07 -7.99
C VAL A 152 -5.05 -10.63 -8.86
N LEU A 153 -4.78 -10.86 -10.16
CA LEU A 153 -5.78 -11.37 -11.11
C LEU A 153 -6.38 -12.72 -10.68
N ALA A 154 -5.56 -13.63 -10.17
CA ALA A 154 -5.98 -14.98 -9.81
C ALA A 154 -7.13 -15.01 -8.78
N LYS A 155 -7.22 -14.01 -7.90
CA LYS A 155 -8.27 -13.93 -6.87
C LYS A 155 -9.30 -12.83 -7.14
N LEU A 156 -9.07 -11.96 -8.13
CA LEU A 156 -9.88 -10.77 -8.36
C LEU A 156 -11.36 -11.09 -8.58
N SER A 157 -11.69 -12.13 -9.36
CA SER A 157 -13.09 -12.56 -9.55
C SER A 157 -13.78 -12.94 -8.23
N LYS A 158 -13.08 -13.69 -7.37
CA LYS A 158 -13.61 -14.11 -6.06
C LYS A 158 -13.85 -12.91 -5.15
N TYR A 159 -12.94 -11.93 -5.16
CA TYR A 159 -13.07 -10.71 -4.36
C TYR A 159 -14.22 -9.83 -4.85
N LYS A 160 -14.38 -9.69 -6.18
CA LYS A 160 -15.52 -8.98 -6.78
C LYS A 160 -16.85 -9.59 -6.36
N GLN A 161 -16.96 -10.91 -6.41
CA GLN A 161 -18.17 -11.62 -5.98
C GLN A 161 -18.41 -11.43 -4.48
N ALA A 162 -17.40 -11.67 -3.65
CA ALA A 162 -17.50 -11.56 -2.19
C ALA A 162 -17.93 -10.16 -1.70
N LEU A 163 -17.58 -9.09 -2.43
CA LEU A 163 -18.01 -7.72 -2.10
C LEU A 163 -19.49 -7.45 -2.41
N VAL A 164 -20.13 -8.24 -3.27
CA VAL A 164 -21.51 -8.00 -3.73
C VAL A 164 -22.51 -9.10 -3.37
N THR A 165 -22.06 -10.30 -2.97
CA THR A 165 -22.92 -11.45 -2.68
C THR A 165 -23.06 -11.76 -1.19
N THR A 166 -24.15 -12.46 -0.85
CA THR A 166 -24.38 -13.10 0.47
C THR A 166 -24.38 -14.62 0.26
N PRO A 167 -23.74 -15.48 1.09
CA PRO A 167 -23.09 -15.21 2.38
C PRO A 167 -21.72 -14.53 2.25
N LYS A 168 -21.34 -13.85 3.32
CA LYS A 168 -20.20 -12.93 3.38
C LYS A 168 -18.89 -13.71 3.48
N ILE A 169 -18.04 -13.63 2.44
CA ILE A 169 -16.72 -14.29 2.41
C ILE A 169 -15.66 -13.32 2.95
N MET A 170 -14.80 -13.80 3.85
CA MET A 170 -13.70 -13.00 4.40
C MET A 170 -12.66 -12.67 3.32
N LEU A 171 -12.24 -11.41 3.27
CA LEU A 171 -11.23 -10.89 2.34
C LEU A 171 -9.95 -10.62 3.11
N TYR A 172 -8.85 -11.19 2.64
CA TYR A 172 -7.56 -11.19 3.34
C TYR A 172 -6.49 -10.36 2.62
N ASP A 173 -6.80 -9.79 1.45
CA ASP A 173 -5.85 -9.02 0.67
C ASP A 173 -6.42 -7.63 0.37
N GLY A 174 -5.85 -6.61 1.02
CA GLY A 174 -6.31 -5.24 0.87
C GLY A 174 -6.10 -4.70 -0.54
N GLY A 175 -5.02 -5.10 -1.22
CA GLY A 175 -4.72 -4.67 -2.58
C GLY A 175 -5.72 -5.21 -3.60
N ILE A 176 -6.05 -6.50 -3.49
CA ILE A 176 -7.06 -7.13 -4.36
C ILE A 176 -8.45 -6.55 -4.08
N THR A 177 -8.76 -6.25 -2.82
CA THR A 177 -10.01 -5.59 -2.42
C THR A 177 -10.13 -4.20 -3.08
N LEU A 178 -9.05 -3.42 -3.08
CA LEU A 178 -8.99 -2.11 -3.73
C LEU A 178 -9.29 -2.20 -5.23
N VAL A 179 -8.61 -3.09 -5.96
CA VAL A 179 -8.83 -3.28 -7.41
C VAL A 179 -10.25 -3.79 -7.69
N ALA A 180 -10.79 -4.65 -6.82
CA ALA A 180 -12.17 -5.14 -6.94
C ALA A 180 -13.21 -4.02 -6.76
N ILE A 181 -13.02 -3.12 -5.77
CA ILE A 181 -13.86 -1.93 -5.59
C ILE A 181 -13.80 -1.06 -6.84
N ALA A 182 -12.61 -0.71 -7.32
CA ALA A 182 -12.45 0.12 -8.52
C ALA A 182 -13.18 -0.47 -9.73
N ASN A 183 -13.12 -1.79 -9.91
CA ASN A 183 -13.82 -2.48 -10.99
C ASN A 183 -15.34 -2.44 -10.85
N ILE A 184 -15.87 -2.77 -9.67
CA ILE A 184 -17.32 -2.76 -9.41
C ILE A 184 -17.89 -1.37 -9.67
N ILE A 185 -17.21 -0.34 -9.17
CA ILE A 185 -17.63 1.05 -9.35
C ILE A 185 -17.54 1.46 -10.82
N ALA A 186 -16.43 1.16 -11.51
CA ALA A 186 -16.28 1.43 -12.95
C ALA A 186 -17.40 0.78 -13.79
N MET A 187 -17.75 -0.47 -13.52
CA MET A 187 -18.85 -1.20 -14.18
C MET A 187 -20.24 -0.59 -13.96
N ASN A 188 -20.43 0.15 -12.85
CA ASN A 188 -21.70 0.77 -12.48
C ASN A 188 -21.84 2.22 -12.98
N ILE A 189 -20.73 2.95 -13.09
CA ILE A 189 -20.75 4.37 -13.49
C ILE A 189 -20.56 4.57 -14.99
N THR A 190 -19.90 3.62 -15.69
CA THR A 190 -19.57 3.79 -17.11
C THR A 190 -20.84 3.83 -17.93
N TYR A 191 -21.03 4.92 -18.66
CA TYR A 191 -22.18 5.20 -19.51
C TYR A 191 -22.43 4.05 -20.49
N SER A 192 -23.68 3.61 -20.55
CA SER A 192 -24.18 2.74 -21.60
C SER A 192 -25.59 3.18 -21.99
N PRO A 193 -25.91 3.32 -23.29
CA PRO A 193 -27.27 3.62 -23.72
C PRO A 193 -28.29 2.56 -23.31
N SER A 194 -27.86 1.29 -23.22
CA SER A 194 -28.75 0.15 -23.00
C SER A 194 -28.82 -0.29 -21.53
N LYS A 195 -27.84 0.07 -20.69
CA LYS A 195 -27.79 -0.33 -19.28
C LYS A 195 -27.95 0.92 -18.41
N GLN A 196 -28.81 0.86 -17.40
CA GLN A 196 -28.89 1.93 -16.39
C GLN A 196 -27.57 2.01 -15.63
N HIS A 197 -26.79 3.06 -15.87
CA HIS A 197 -25.65 3.45 -15.05
C HIS A 197 -26.07 4.48 -14.01
N ILE A 198 -25.28 4.59 -12.95
CA ILE A 198 -25.58 5.43 -11.79
C ILE A 198 -24.44 6.41 -11.51
N SER A 199 -24.70 7.43 -10.69
CA SER A 199 -23.66 8.37 -10.26
C SER A 199 -22.58 7.66 -9.43
N LEU A 200 -21.36 8.22 -9.43
CA LEU A 200 -20.24 7.67 -8.67
C LEU A 200 -20.56 7.53 -7.18
N PHE A 201 -21.06 8.58 -6.56
CA PHE A 201 -21.38 8.58 -5.12
C PHE A 201 -22.50 7.60 -4.78
N LYS A 202 -23.48 7.40 -5.68
CA LYS A 202 -24.50 6.35 -5.49
C LYS A 202 -23.89 4.96 -5.58
N ALA A 203 -23.03 4.70 -6.56
CA ALA A 203 -22.35 3.39 -6.68
C ALA A 203 -21.49 3.07 -5.45
N LEU A 204 -20.80 4.09 -4.91
CA LEU A 204 -19.99 3.96 -3.69
C LEU A 204 -20.87 3.73 -2.46
N GLY A 205 -21.96 4.49 -2.31
CA GLY A 205 -22.91 4.33 -1.21
C GLY A 205 -23.59 2.96 -1.21
N ASP A 206 -24.06 2.49 -2.38
CA ASP A 206 -24.65 1.17 -2.54
C ASP A 206 -23.67 0.05 -2.14
N LEU A 207 -22.40 0.16 -2.57
CA LEU A 207 -21.37 -0.83 -2.21
C LEU A 207 -21.02 -0.78 -0.72
N TYR A 208 -20.89 0.41 -0.14
CA TYR A 208 -20.60 0.61 1.28
C TYR A 208 -21.65 -0.05 2.18
N ILE A 209 -22.93 0.11 1.85
CA ILE A 209 -24.05 -0.46 2.62
C ILE A 209 -24.08 -1.99 2.48
N ARG A 210 -23.79 -2.52 1.28
CA ARG A 210 -23.88 -3.96 1.01
C ARG A 210 -22.71 -4.76 1.59
N THR A 211 -21.50 -4.19 1.61
CA THR A 211 -20.30 -4.91 2.06
C THR A 211 -20.14 -4.85 3.59
N PRO A 212 -19.97 -6.00 4.28
CA PRO A 212 -19.63 -6.01 5.70
C PRO A 212 -18.13 -5.80 5.98
N ASN A 213 -17.30 -5.78 4.92
CA ASN A 213 -15.87 -5.78 5.07
C ASN A 213 -15.41 -4.38 5.52
N LEU A 214 -14.96 -4.27 6.77
CA LEU A 214 -14.58 -3.00 7.39
C LEU A 214 -13.46 -2.29 6.60
N PHE A 215 -12.50 -3.04 6.07
CA PHE A 215 -11.44 -2.48 5.24
C PHE A 215 -12.00 -1.90 3.92
N ALA A 216 -12.90 -2.59 3.24
CA ALA A 216 -13.58 -2.08 2.05
C ALA A 216 -14.42 -0.82 2.34
N GLN A 217 -15.13 -0.81 3.48
CA GLN A 217 -15.88 0.36 3.93
C GLN A 217 -14.96 1.56 4.22
N GLN A 218 -13.81 1.33 4.85
CA GLN A 218 -12.79 2.37 5.08
C GLN A 218 -12.24 2.89 3.76
N LEU A 219 -11.86 2.01 2.81
CA LEU A 219 -11.40 2.41 1.48
C LEU A 219 -12.41 3.31 0.76
N ILE A 220 -13.70 2.97 0.81
CA ILE A 220 -14.76 3.79 0.20
C ILE A 220 -14.85 5.17 0.87
N LYS A 221 -14.79 5.23 2.22
CA LYS A 221 -14.79 6.51 2.95
C LYS A 221 -13.60 7.38 2.57
N PHE A 222 -12.39 6.82 2.52
CA PHE A 222 -11.18 7.54 2.13
C PHE A 222 -11.26 8.02 0.67
N LEU A 223 -11.80 7.21 -0.24
CA LEU A 223 -12.00 7.62 -1.62
C LEU A 223 -12.97 8.80 -1.74
N ILE A 224 -14.11 8.76 -1.03
CA ILE A 224 -15.08 9.87 -1.01
C ILE A 224 -14.44 11.13 -0.45
N ALA A 225 -13.71 11.03 0.66
CA ALA A 225 -13.00 12.17 1.25
C ALA A 225 -11.93 12.73 0.31
N HIS A 226 -11.23 11.87 -0.43
CA HIS A 226 -10.19 12.27 -1.38
C HIS A 226 -10.74 12.95 -2.65
N ILE A 227 -11.87 12.49 -3.19
CA ILE A 227 -12.52 13.12 -4.35
C ILE A 227 -13.23 14.42 -3.93
N GLY A 228 -13.78 14.45 -2.72
CA GLY A 228 -14.61 15.55 -2.23
C GLY A 228 -16.07 15.43 -2.67
N PRO A 229 -16.90 16.44 -2.37
CA PRO A 229 -18.35 16.36 -2.51
C PRO A 229 -18.87 16.48 -3.95
N LEU A 230 -18.02 16.94 -4.88
CA LEU A 230 -18.35 17.20 -6.28
C LEU A 230 -17.29 16.55 -7.17
N LEU A 231 -17.73 15.69 -8.08
CA LEU A 231 -16.85 15.02 -9.04
C LEU A 231 -16.49 16.00 -10.19
N PRO A 232 -15.20 16.26 -10.48
CA PRO A 232 -14.79 17.02 -11.66
C PRO A 232 -15.44 16.53 -12.95
N GLY A 233 -15.69 17.41 -13.90
CA GLY A 233 -16.39 17.11 -15.15
C GLY A 233 -17.90 16.92 -15.03
N SER A 234 -18.47 17.00 -13.82
CA SER A 234 -19.92 16.89 -13.61
C SER A 234 -20.68 18.07 -14.19
N ARG A 235 -21.87 17.79 -14.74
CA ARG A 235 -22.84 18.84 -15.10
C ARG A 235 -23.57 19.32 -13.85
N VAL A 236 -23.63 20.64 -13.68
CA VAL A 236 -24.30 21.32 -12.58
C VAL A 236 -25.15 22.46 -13.13
N ILE A 237 -26.23 22.82 -12.42
CA ILE A 237 -27.05 23.99 -12.78
C ILE A 237 -26.60 25.15 -11.91
N TYR A 238 -26.26 26.27 -12.53
CA TYR A 238 -25.92 27.52 -11.86
C TYR A 238 -26.51 28.69 -12.63
N ASN A 239 -27.28 29.56 -11.95
CA ASN A 239 -28.02 30.67 -12.56
C ASN A 239 -28.84 30.24 -13.79
N ASP A 240 -29.62 29.17 -13.65
CA ASP A 240 -30.46 28.57 -14.71
C ASP A 240 -29.71 28.13 -15.98
N GLN A 241 -28.38 28.03 -15.90
CA GLN A 241 -27.52 27.57 -16.99
C GLN A 241 -26.85 26.24 -16.62
N LEU A 242 -26.78 25.34 -17.60
CA LEU A 242 -26.03 24.09 -17.47
C LEU A 242 -24.54 24.38 -17.60
N MET A 243 -23.81 24.15 -16.51
CA MET A 243 -22.38 24.37 -16.41
C MET A 243 -21.64 23.04 -16.18
N VAL A 244 -20.33 23.03 -16.41
CA VAL A 244 -19.46 21.91 -16.05
C VAL A 244 -18.58 22.33 -14.88
N TYR A 245 -18.64 21.57 -13.79
CA TYR A 245 -17.78 21.73 -12.63
C TYR A 245 -16.38 21.17 -12.90
N LEU A 246 -15.33 21.92 -12.58
CA LEU A 246 -13.94 21.49 -12.80
C LEU A 246 -13.21 21.21 -11.49
N ALA A 247 -13.24 22.15 -10.56
CA ALA A 247 -12.54 22.06 -9.27
C ALA A 247 -13.08 23.10 -8.28
N SER A 248 -12.53 23.09 -7.07
CA SER A 248 -12.69 24.18 -6.10
C SER A 248 -11.31 24.76 -5.78
N ASP A 249 -11.23 26.09 -5.63
CA ASP A 249 -10.00 26.77 -5.27
C ASP A 249 -9.73 26.72 -3.74
N ASN A 250 -8.57 27.23 -3.31
CA ASN A 250 -8.18 27.27 -1.90
C ASN A 250 -9.14 28.09 -1.02
N GLN A 251 -9.98 28.94 -1.61
CA GLN A 251 -11.00 29.73 -0.91
C GLN A 251 -12.38 29.04 -0.94
N GLN A 252 -12.44 27.77 -1.35
CA GLN A 252 -13.66 26.97 -1.48
C GLN A 252 -14.67 27.58 -2.47
N ARG A 253 -14.18 28.26 -3.52
CA ARG A 253 -15.01 28.71 -4.64
C ARG A 253 -14.94 27.68 -5.76
N HIS A 254 -16.10 27.34 -6.32
CA HIS A 254 -16.22 26.41 -7.42
C HIS A 254 -15.82 27.07 -8.74
N ILE A 255 -15.00 26.37 -9.52
CA ILE A 255 -14.59 26.75 -10.87
C ILE A 255 -15.49 26.01 -11.84
N LEU A 256 -16.28 26.77 -12.60
CA LEU A 256 -17.25 26.26 -13.56
C LEU A 256 -16.96 26.78 -14.96
N ILE A 257 -17.36 26.02 -15.97
CA ILE A 257 -17.31 26.47 -17.37
C ILE A 257 -18.68 26.36 -18.05
N ASN A 258 -18.98 27.34 -18.90
CA ASN A 258 -20.06 27.25 -19.88
C ASN A 258 -19.47 26.95 -21.26
N VAL A 259 -19.94 25.86 -21.87
CA VAL A 259 -19.48 25.33 -23.17
C VAL A 259 -20.55 25.43 -24.25
N GLU A 260 -21.78 25.83 -23.90
CA GLU A 260 -22.90 26.09 -24.80
C GLU A 260 -22.83 27.49 -25.44
N ASN A 261 -21.78 28.25 -25.14
CA ASN A 261 -21.59 29.59 -25.67
C ASN A 261 -21.47 29.55 -27.21
N LYS A 262 -22.20 30.43 -27.92
CA LYS A 262 -22.34 30.43 -29.40
C LYS A 262 -21.00 30.52 -30.14
N ASN A 263 -19.95 31.00 -29.49
CA ASN A 263 -18.59 31.04 -30.04
C ASN A 263 -17.84 29.74 -29.70
N LYS A 264 -17.79 28.80 -30.65
CA LYS A 264 -17.18 27.45 -30.48
C LYS A 264 -15.72 27.47 -29.98
N ASN A 265 -15.02 28.61 -30.10
CA ASN A 265 -13.61 28.75 -29.70
C ASN A 265 -13.39 29.40 -28.32
N LYS A 266 -14.43 29.92 -27.63
CA LYS A 266 -14.26 30.56 -26.31
C LYS A 266 -15.03 29.80 -25.23
N ILE A 267 -14.34 29.51 -24.13
CA ILE A 267 -14.90 28.91 -22.92
C ILE A 267 -15.16 30.04 -21.93
N ALA A 268 -16.38 30.16 -21.44
CA ALA A 268 -16.69 31.13 -20.37
C ALA A 268 -16.40 30.47 -19.02
N TRP A 269 -15.60 31.14 -18.20
CA TRP A 269 -15.17 30.68 -16.89
C TRP A 269 -15.88 31.43 -15.79
N TYR A 270 -16.27 30.70 -14.75
CA TYR A 270 -16.94 31.25 -13.58
C TYR A 270 -16.22 30.77 -12.33
N ARG A 271 -16.09 31.66 -11.35
CA ARG A 271 -15.59 31.33 -10.01
C ARG A 271 -16.62 31.77 -9.00
N VAL A 272 -17.28 30.82 -8.35
CA VAL A 272 -18.53 31.07 -7.61
C VAL A 272 -18.50 30.43 -6.24
N LYS A 273 -19.12 31.09 -5.26
CA LYS A 273 -19.37 30.52 -3.94
C LYS A 273 -20.86 30.20 -3.85
N ALA A 274 -21.23 28.97 -4.16
CA ALA A 274 -22.62 28.54 -4.26
C ALA A 274 -22.75 27.07 -3.83
N LEU A 275 -23.92 26.69 -3.31
CA LEU A 275 -24.24 25.27 -3.09
C LEU A 275 -24.62 24.64 -4.43
N LEU A 276 -23.87 23.64 -4.87
CA LEU A 276 -24.14 22.91 -6.10
C LEU A 276 -24.71 21.53 -5.77
N ASN A 277 -25.78 21.12 -6.47
CA ASN A 277 -26.31 19.78 -6.32
C ASN A 277 -25.36 18.75 -6.95
N SER A 278 -25.02 17.72 -6.19
CA SER A 278 -24.07 16.68 -6.61
C SER A 278 -24.74 15.31 -6.71
N ASN A 279 -25.20 14.96 -7.92
CA ASN A 279 -25.58 13.59 -8.27
C ASN A 279 -25.42 13.32 -9.77
N ALA A 280 -24.47 14.00 -10.40
CA ALA A 280 -24.27 13.90 -11.85
C ALA A 280 -23.88 12.46 -12.23
N ILE A 281 -24.65 11.91 -13.15
CA ILE A 281 -24.37 10.64 -13.82
C ILE A 281 -23.33 10.92 -14.92
N GLN A 282 -22.50 9.92 -15.27
CA GLN A 282 -21.57 10.06 -16.40
C GLN A 282 -22.33 10.41 -17.68
N TRP A 283 -21.88 11.45 -18.38
CA TRP A 283 -22.54 11.99 -19.56
C TRP A 283 -21.59 12.01 -20.76
N GLN A 284 -22.16 11.90 -21.96
CA GLN A 284 -21.40 11.79 -23.20
C GLN A 284 -20.98 13.16 -23.74
N SER A 285 -19.69 13.32 -24.08
CA SER A 285 -19.16 14.52 -24.74
C SER A 285 -18.10 14.18 -25.77
N ASN A 286 -18.24 14.69 -27.00
CA ASN A 286 -17.20 14.65 -28.02
C ASN A 286 -16.37 15.96 -28.09
N ASP A 287 -16.69 16.94 -27.26
CA ASP A 287 -16.04 18.26 -27.25
C ASP A 287 -14.63 18.15 -26.65
N SER A 288 -13.60 18.35 -27.48
CA SER A 288 -12.20 18.30 -27.07
C SER A 288 -11.86 19.36 -26.02
N ARG A 289 -12.62 20.46 -25.95
CA ARG A 289 -12.44 21.49 -24.93
C ARG A 289 -12.66 20.90 -23.53
N ILE A 290 -13.77 20.19 -23.35
CA ILE A 290 -14.16 19.55 -22.08
C ILE A 290 -13.29 18.33 -21.79
N GLN A 291 -13.03 17.53 -22.83
CA GLN A 291 -12.25 16.32 -22.70
C GLN A 291 -10.79 16.61 -22.35
N ILE A 292 -10.20 17.67 -22.91
CA ILE A 292 -8.75 17.84 -22.94
C ILE A 292 -8.34 19.28 -22.60
N SER A 293 -8.78 20.29 -23.35
CA SER A 293 -8.16 21.63 -23.32
C SER A 293 -8.40 22.42 -22.02
N VAL A 294 -9.54 22.21 -21.34
CA VAL A 294 -9.86 22.96 -20.11
C VAL A 294 -8.87 22.70 -18.98
N TRP A 295 -8.16 21.57 -19.02
CA TRP A 295 -7.24 21.16 -17.97
C TRP A 295 -5.88 21.87 -18.04
N ASP A 296 -5.54 22.52 -19.17
CA ASP A 296 -4.33 23.36 -19.31
C ASP A 296 -4.50 24.77 -18.72
N SER A 297 -5.70 25.12 -18.26
CA SER A 297 -6.00 26.47 -17.80
C SER A 297 -5.19 26.85 -16.57
N GLU A 298 -4.70 28.10 -16.54
CA GLU A 298 -4.13 28.74 -15.35
C GLU A 298 -5.08 28.75 -14.14
N HIS A 299 -6.39 28.60 -14.38
CA HIS A 299 -7.38 28.52 -13.31
C HIS A 299 -7.35 27.17 -12.58
N MET A 300 -6.72 26.15 -13.16
CA MET A 300 -6.47 24.88 -12.50
C MET A 300 -5.17 25.01 -11.69
N THR A 301 -5.30 25.15 -10.37
CA THR A 301 -4.14 25.05 -9.49
C THR A 301 -3.65 23.61 -9.47
N SER A 302 -2.39 23.37 -9.83
CA SER A 302 -1.73 22.13 -9.43
C SER A 302 -1.74 22.09 -7.90
N THR A 303 -2.42 21.10 -7.34
CA THR A 303 -2.34 20.87 -5.90
C THR A 303 -0.93 20.38 -5.62
N ALA A 304 -0.06 21.28 -5.17
CA ALA A 304 1.17 20.88 -4.50
C ALA A 304 0.72 19.99 -3.33
N ASN A 305 0.89 18.67 -3.48
CA ASN A 305 0.59 17.74 -2.43
C ASN A 305 1.38 18.19 -1.20
N ILE A 306 0.68 18.50 -0.11
CA ILE A 306 1.30 18.47 1.21
C ILE A 306 1.60 16.99 1.44
N LEU A 307 2.78 16.57 0.99
CA LEU A 307 3.30 15.24 1.30
C LEU A 307 3.23 15.08 2.81
N ASN A 308 2.75 13.91 3.24
CA ASN A 308 2.63 13.59 4.63
C ASN A 308 4.06 13.49 5.21
N ASN A 309 4.57 14.61 5.72
CA ASN A 309 5.94 14.76 6.23
C ASN A 309 6.21 13.89 7.47
N GLY A 310 5.24 13.10 7.96
CA GLY A 310 5.37 12.26 9.15
C GLY A 310 6.56 11.30 9.08
N SER A 311 6.67 10.47 8.04
CA SER A 311 7.78 9.50 7.93
C SER A 311 9.13 10.19 7.78
N LEU A 312 9.22 11.28 7.00
CA LEU A 312 10.46 12.05 6.84
C LEU A 312 10.88 12.72 8.16
N ALA A 313 9.94 13.30 8.90
CA ALA A 313 10.18 13.90 10.19
C ALA A 313 10.66 12.87 11.24
N LEU A 314 10.14 11.64 11.18
CA LEU A 314 10.60 10.52 12.02
C LEU A 314 12.01 10.05 11.61
N ILE A 315 12.33 9.95 10.31
CA ILE A 315 13.68 9.61 9.83
C ILE A 315 14.69 10.68 10.22
N GLU A 316 14.31 11.96 10.12
CA GLU A 316 15.14 13.07 10.59
C GLU A 316 15.40 12.95 12.11
N LEU A 317 14.38 12.64 12.90
CA LEU A 317 14.51 12.42 14.33
C LEU A 317 15.43 11.22 14.65
N ILE A 318 15.30 10.10 13.92
CA ILE A 318 16.22 8.94 14.03
C ILE A 318 17.65 9.37 13.76
N SER A 319 17.90 10.23 12.76
CA SER A 319 19.26 10.65 12.44
C SER A 319 19.90 11.53 13.53
N ARG A 320 19.09 12.26 14.32
CA ARG A 320 19.53 13.13 15.43
C ARG A 320 19.76 12.37 16.74
N LEU A 321 19.09 11.24 16.95
CA LEU A 321 19.25 10.40 18.13
C LEU A 321 20.22 9.26 17.83
N LYS A 322 21.37 9.21 18.52
CA LYS A 322 22.39 8.17 18.40
C LYS A 322 22.46 7.34 19.67
N LEU A 323 22.47 6.01 19.55
CA LEU A 323 22.51 5.08 20.68
C LEU A 323 23.81 5.20 21.48
N GLN A 324 24.93 5.41 20.79
CA GLN A 324 26.24 5.48 21.44
C GLN A 324 26.58 6.88 21.95
N HIS A 325 25.67 7.85 21.83
CA HIS A 325 25.90 9.22 22.27
C HIS A 325 25.37 9.46 23.69
N GLU A 326 26.20 10.12 24.50
CA GLU A 326 25.83 10.58 25.83
C GLU A 326 25.02 11.89 25.75
N TYR A 327 23.70 11.80 25.96
CA TYR A 327 22.82 12.98 26.06
C TYR A 327 22.80 13.66 27.44
N SER A 328 21.96 14.67 27.62
CA SER A 328 21.44 15.05 28.95
C SER A 328 19.91 14.99 28.90
N TYR A 329 19.23 14.96 30.04
CA TYR A 329 17.75 15.04 30.03
C TYR A 329 17.24 16.30 29.33
N LYS A 330 17.97 17.41 29.46
CA LYS A 330 17.66 18.67 28.77
C LYS A 330 17.81 18.51 27.26
N ALA A 331 18.90 17.88 26.79
CA ALA A 331 19.13 17.64 25.37
C ALA A 331 18.06 16.72 24.76
N LEU A 332 17.76 15.58 25.40
CA LEU A 332 16.68 14.69 24.94
C LEU A 332 15.32 15.41 24.92
N SER A 333 15.03 16.22 25.94
CA SER A 333 13.80 17.01 25.98
C SER A 333 13.69 18.00 24.82
N GLN A 334 14.78 18.67 24.47
CA GLN A 334 14.83 19.61 23.34
C GLN A 334 14.66 18.90 21.99
N ILE A 335 15.32 17.75 21.80
CA ILE A 335 15.22 16.95 20.58
C ILE A 335 13.78 16.43 20.39
N MET A 336 13.14 15.99 21.47
CA MET A 336 11.82 15.37 21.43
C MET A 336 10.64 16.35 21.43
N ALA A 337 10.82 17.57 21.95
CA ALA A 337 9.74 18.56 22.09
C ALA A 337 8.88 18.79 20.82
N PRO A 338 9.44 18.78 19.59
CA PRO A 338 8.64 18.95 18.37
C PRO A 338 7.73 17.77 18.02
N TYR A 339 7.80 16.65 18.73
CA TYR A 339 7.16 15.37 18.37
C TYR A 339 6.20 14.87 19.46
N PRO A 340 5.04 15.52 19.67
CA PRO A 340 4.12 15.20 20.77
C PRO A 340 3.60 13.76 20.73
N ASN A 341 3.27 13.24 19.53
CA ASN A 341 2.80 11.86 19.39
C ASN A 341 3.87 10.84 19.80
N VAL A 342 5.15 11.13 19.53
CA VAL A 342 6.25 10.22 19.96
C VAL A 342 6.38 10.25 21.48
N ILE A 343 6.21 11.41 22.10
CA ILE A 343 6.24 11.56 23.57
C ILE A 343 5.09 10.76 24.22
N GLU A 344 3.87 10.85 23.68
CA GLU A 344 2.72 10.10 24.18
C GLU A 344 2.96 8.58 24.11
N ASN A 345 3.41 8.08 22.96
CA ASN A 345 3.74 6.66 22.81
C ASN A 345 4.90 6.24 23.71
N LEU A 346 5.88 7.12 23.95
CA LEU A 346 6.96 6.85 24.89
C LEU A 346 6.44 6.72 26.33
N CYS A 347 5.50 7.57 26.75
CA CYS A 347 4.89 7.47 28.07
C CYS A 347 4.22 6.12 28.32
N GLU A 348 3.61 5.54 27.29
CA GLU A 348 3.02 4.20 27.33
C GLU A 348 4.10 3.10 27.30
N ALA A 349 5.11 3.25 26.45
CA ALA A 349 6.16 2.27 26.24
C ALA A 349 7.04 2.02 27.48
N VAL A 350 7.10 2.98 28.42
CA VAL A 350 7.92 2.87 29.64
C VAL A 350 7.22 2.18 30.81
N LYS A 351 5.94 1.79 30.68
CA LYS A 351 5.19 1.04 31.72
C LYS A 351 5.99 -0.10 32.36
N PRO A 352 6.68 -0.98 31.60
CA PRO A 352 7.36 -2.13 32.20
C PRO A 352 8.55 -1.77 33.11
N TYR A 353 8.99 -0.51 33.12
CA TYR A 353 10.18 -0.07 33.87
C TYR A 353 9.86 0.55 35.23
N ASN A 354 8.58 0.69 35.61
CA ASN A 354 8.21 1.00 36.99
C ASN A 354 7.54 -0.20 37.67
N ASN A 355 7.61 -0.22 39.01
CA ASN A 355 7.02 -1.27 39.82
C ASN A 355 5.49 -1.34 39.68
N GLU A 356 4.84 -0.19 39.43
CA GLU A 356 3.38 -0.06 39.36
C GLU A 356 2.79 -0.38 37.96
N HIS A 357 3.64 -0.61 36.96
CA HIS A 357 3.27 -0.83 35.55
C HIS A 357 2.38 0.28 34.96
N GLN A 358 2.54 1.52 35.44
CA GLN A 358 1.75 2.68 35.03
C GLN A 358 2.44 3.51 33.97
N ALA A 359 1.65 4.15 33.11
CA ALA A 359 2.15 5.06 32.10
C ALA A 359 2.84 6.27 32.74
N ALA A 360 3.88 6.78 32.10
CA ALA A 360 4.46 8.04 32.52
C ALA A 360 3.50 9.21 32.21
N LYS A 361 3.64 10.30 32.97
CA LYS A 361 2.75 11.48 32.86
C LYS A 361 3.31 12.56 31.92
N SER A 362 4.58 12.47 31.60
CA SER A 362 5.32 13.44 30.79
C SER A 362 6.64 12.85 30.33
N LEU A 363 7.26 13.46 29.32
CA LEU A 363 8.59 13.08 28.85
C LEU A 363 9.62 13.02 30.00
N LYS A 364 9.62 14.01 30.90
CA LYS A 364 10.54 14.04 32.04
C LYS A 364 10.34 12.84 32.97
N HIS A 365 9.08 12.46 33.23
CA HIS A 365 8.75 11.28 34.03
C HIS A 365 9.22 10.00 33.33
N SER A 366 9.00 9.87 32.02
CA SER A 366 9.48 8.72 31.23
C SER A 366 10.99 8.56 31.31
N LEU A 367 11.72 9.66 31.13
CA LEU A 367 13.18 9.70 31.18
C LEU A 367 13.75 9.35 32.57
N SER A 368 13.05 9.72 33.65
CA SER A 368 13.44 9.32 35.00
C SER A 368 13.18 7.83 35.30
N MET A 369 12.12 7.25 34.73
CA MET A 369 11.77 5.85 34.97
C MET A 369 12.78 4.87 34.38
N VAL A 370 13.24 5.13 33.16
CA VAL A 370 14.12 4.21 32.43
C VAL A 370 15.60 4.43 32.71
N GLY A 371 15.94 5.59 33.27
CA GLY A 371 17.33 6.00 33.50
C GLY A 371 18.04 6.42 32.22
N TYR A 372 19.15 7.16 32.41
CA TYR A 372 19.88 7.80 31.34
C TYR A 372 20.44 6.84 30.27
N PHE A 373 21.03 5.73 30.71
CA PHE A 373 21.69 4.78 29.81
C PHE A 373 20.72 4.01 28.90
N ASN A 374 19.50 3.73 29.38
CA ASN A 374 18.52 2.95 28.61
C ASN A 374 17.58 3.82 27.76
N ALA A 375 17.46 5.11 28.09
CA ALA A 375 16.52 6.03 27.45
C ALA A 375 16.69 6.11 25.92
N PRO A 376 17.90 6.27 25.35
CA PRO A 376 18.07 6.42 23.90
C PRO A 376 17.49 5.25 23.10
N ALA A 377 17.70 4.01 23.55
CA ALA A 377 17.22 2.81 22.86
C ALA A 377 15.69 2.67 22.92
N ILE A 378 15.08 3.00 24.05
CA ILE A 378 13.61 2.97 24.20
C ILE A 378 12.97 4.06 23.34
N ILE A 379 13.54 5.27 23.34
CA ILE A 379 13.06 6.37 22.49
C ILE A 379 13.16 5.98 21.01
N GLN A 380 14.33 5.47 20.58
CA GLN A 380 14.47 4.99 19.20
C GLN A 380 13.47 3.88 18.88
N ARG A 381 13.25 2.90 19.77
CA ARG A 381 12.29 1.81 19.54
C ARG A 381 10.91 2.39 19.23
N VAL A 382 10.45 3.34 20.05
CA VAL A 382 9.16 4.02 19.86
C VAL A 382 9.12 4.76 18.52
N ILE A 383 10.18 5.48 18.14
CA ILE A 383 10.24 6.20 16.86
C ILE A 383 10.17 5.24 15.68
N PHE A 384 10.91 4.13 15.72
CA PHE A 384 10.93 3.11 14.68
C PHE A 384 9.60 2.36 14.58
N GLU A 385 8.96 2.04 15.71
CA GLU A 385 7.62 1.48 15.75
C GLU A 385 6.60 2.42 15.09
N GLN A 386 6.66 3.71 15.42
CA GLN A 386 5.84 4.72 14.75
C GLN A 386 6.15 4.81 13.26
N LEU A 387 7.43 4.76 12.85
CA LEU A 387 7.84 4.80 11.45
C LEU A 387 7.17 3.67 10.64
N VAL A 388 7.16 2.43 11.17
CA VAL A 388 6.47 1.30 10.54
C VAL A 388 4.94 1.53 10.54
N LYS A 389 4.39 2.00 11.68
CA LYS A 389 2.95 2.24 11.84
C LYS A 389 2.38 3.35 10.95
N VAL A 390 3.18 4.35 10.58
CA VAL A 390 2.75 5.41 9.65
C VAL A 390 3.05 5.08 8.19
N THR A 391 3.82 4.02 7.90
CA THR A 391 4.18 3.63 6.53
C THR A 391 3.03 2.85 5.88
N PRO A 392 2.33 3.43 4.88
CA PRO A 392 1.07 2.86 4.39
C PRO A 392 1.27 1.58 3.58
N HIS A 393 0.48 0.55 3.89
CA HIS A 393 0.50 -0.71 3.14
C HIS A 393 -0.84 -1.47 3.25
N PRO A 394 -1.32 -2.16 2.21
CA PRO A 394 -2.58 -2.94 2.26
C PRO A 394 -2.57 -4.11 3.26
N LEU A 395 -1.37 -4.56 3.65
CA LEU A 395 -1.14 -5.60 4.66
C LEU A 395 -0.51 -5.03 5.95
N GLN A 396 -0.66 -3.73 6.22
CA GLN A 396 0.01 -3.08 7.34
C GLN A 396 -0.28 -3.73 8.69
N GLN A 397 -1.56 -4.00 9.01
CA GLN A 397 -1.92 -4.68 10.26
C GLN A 397 -1.23 -6.05 10.39
N PHE A 398 -1.13 -6.78 9.28
CA PHE A 398 -0.44 -8.06 9.26
C PHE A 398 1.07 -7.91 9.56
N VAL A 399 1.72 -6.91 8.97
CA VAL A 399 3.14 -6.64 9.21
C VAL A 399 3.36 -6.22 10.66
N LEU A 400 2.51 -5.35 11.22
CA LEU A 400 2.61 -4.89 12.61
C LEU A 400 2.46 -6.06 13.60
N THR A 401 1.39 -6.85 13.48
CA THR A 401 1.18 -8.00 14.37
C THR A 401 2.31 -9.02 14.26
N ARG A 402 2.84 -9.27 13.05
CA ARG A 402 3.98 -10.19 12.87
C ARG A 402 5.26 -9.64 13.49
N LEU A 403 5.49 -8.34 13.36
CA LEU A 403 6.62 -7.64 13.94
C LEU A 403 6.55 -7.67 15.48
N GLU A 404 5.39 -7.37 16.05
CA GLU A 404 5.11 -7.45 17.50
C GLU A 404 5.43 -8.84 18.05
N CYS A 405 4.93 -9.91 17.42
CA CYS A 405 5.25 -11.28 17.84
C CYS A 405 6.77 -11.56 17.88
N ILE A 406 7.53 -11.10 16.87
CA ILE A 406 8.98 -11.31 16.84
C ILE A 406 9.68 -10.47 17.92
N VAL A 407 9.20 -9.25 18.18
CA VAL A 407 9.72 -8.40 19.27
C VAL A 407 9.46 -9.05 20.64
N GLU A 408 8.30 -9.66 20.85
CA GLU A 408 7.99 -10.41 22.08
C GLU A 408 8.89 -11.64 22.24
N ILE A 409 9.20 -12.37 21.15
CA ILE A 409 10.20 -13.45 21.15
C ILE A 409 11.58 -12.91 21.56
N ILE A 410 12.00 -11.77 21.01
CA ILE A 410 13.28 -11.13 21.35
C ILE A 410 13.32 -10.76 22.84
N ALA A 411 12.28 -10.09 23.33
CA ALA A 411 12.17 -9.64 24.72
C ALA A 411 12.20 -10.82 25.70
N LEU A 412 11.45 -11.89 25.41
CA LEU A 412 11.48 -13.11 26.20
C LEU A 412 12.88 -13.72 26.21
N LEU A 413 13.46 -13.98 25.03
CA LEU A 413 14.74 -14.68 24.90
C LEU A 413 15.85 -14.06 25.75
N VAL A 414 15.93 -12.72 25.81
CA VAL A 414 16.98 -12.02 26.58
C VAL A 414 16.56 -11.59 27.99
N SER A 415 15.31 -11.86 28.41
CA SER A 415 14.74 -11.37 29.67
C SER A 415 15.54 -11.72 30.94
N LYS A 416 16.24 -12.85 30.95
CA LYS A 416 17.08 -13.28 32.08
C LYS A 416 18.49 -12.69 32.06
N ASN A 417 18.90 -12.06 30.95
CA ASN A 417 20.21 -11.46 30.77
C ASN A 417 20.21 -9.94 30.97
N LYS A 418 20.42 -9.49 32.21
CA LYS A 418 20.47 -8.06 32.58
C LYS A 418 21.52 -7.21 31.83
N MET A 419 22.49 -7.83 31.16
CA MET A 419 23.51 -7.12 30.38
C MET A 419 23.02 -6.73 28.97
N ILE A 420 21.88 -7.28 28.54
CA ILE A 420 21.33 -7.07 27.22
C ILE A 420 19.97 -6.40 27.37
N GLN A 421 19.85 -5.23 26.76
CA GLN A 421 18.57 -4.55 26.64
C GLN A 421 17.94 -4.93 25.28
N PHE A 422 16.73 -5.48 25.32
CA PHE A 422 16.07 -6.02 24.14
C PHE A 422 15.74 -4.94 23.08
N GLU A 423 15.51 -3.68 23.49
CA GLU A 423 15.32 -2.55 22.57
C GLU A 423 16.41 -2.47 21.52
N HIS A 424 17.68 -2.64 21.93
CA HIS A 424 18.82 -2.54 21.02
C HIS A 424 18.76 -3.62 19.93
N ILE A 425 18.25 -4.81 20.26
CA ILE A 425 18.09 -5.93 19.33
C ILE A 425 16.86 -5.73 18.44
N ALA A 426 15.78 -5.19 18.97
CA ALA A 426 14.54 -4.98 18.23
C ALA A 426 14.67 -3.90 17.13
N LEU A 427 15.52 -2.88 17.32
CA LEU A 427 15.70 -1.77 16.38
C LEU A 427 16.02 -2.19 14.92
N PRO A 428 17.02 -3.05 14.65
CA PRO A 428 17.25 -3.61 13.33
C PRO A 428 16.03 -4.26 12.69
N LEU A 429 15.17 -4.92 13.48
CA LEU A 429 13.97 -5.56 12.99
C LEU A 429 12.93 -4.54 12.49
N TYR A 430 12.73 -3.44 13.21
CA TYR A 430 11.86 -2.35 12.74
C TYR A 430 12.44 -1.69 11.47
N GLY A 431 13.75 -1.46 11.42
CA GLY A 431 14.43 -0.97 10.22
C GLY A 431 14.24 -1.90 9.01
N TYR A 432 14.31 -3.21 9.24
CA TYR A 432 14.05 -4.24 8.23
C TYR A 432 12.58 -4.25 7.79
N ALA A 433 11.63 -4.15 8.73
CA ALA A 433 10.20 -4.07 8.40
C ALA A 433 9.88 -2.81 7.58
N TYR A 434 10.47 -1.68 7.92
CA TYR A 434 10.37 -0.45 7.12
C TYR A 434 10.96 -0.63 5.71
N PHE A 435 12.10 -1.31 5.58
CA PHE A 435 12.66 -1.69 4.26
C PHE A 435 11.67 -2.55 3.46
N LEU A 436 11.07 -3.57 4.07
CA LEU A 436 10.08 -4.41 3.38
C LEU A 436 8.88 -3.59 2.88
N LEU A 437 8.35 -2.69 3.71
CA LEU A 437 7.20 -1.84 3.38
C LEU A 437 7.49 -0.81 2.28
N THR A 438 8.75 -0.42 2.09
CA THR A 438 9.15 0.65 1.15
C THR A 438 9.79 0.12 -0.12
N GLN A 439 10.69 -0.85 -0.02
CA GLN A 439 11.48 -1.38 -1.14
C GLN A 439 10.95 -2.72 -1.67
N CYS A 440 10.27 -3.51 -0.83
CA CYS A 440 9.71 -4.82 -1.22
C CYS A 440 8.17 -4.85 -1.19
N SER A 441 7.54 -3.67 -1.23
CA SER A 441 6.11 -3.48 -0.96
C SER A 441 5.19 -4.38 -1.80
N THR A 442 5.50 -4.58 -3.07
CA THR A 442 4.72 -5.40 -4.01
C THR A 442 4.87 -6.91 -3.80
N HIS A 443 5.81 -7.34 -2.97
CA HIS A 443 6.13 -8.75 -2.72
C HIS A 443 5.65 -9.26 -1.37
N ILE A 444 5.22 -8.38 -0.45
CA ILE A 444 4.73 -8.79 0.87
C ILE A 444 3.50 -9.67 0.72
N SER A 445 3.47 -10.77 1.47
CA SER A 445 2.38 -11.74 1.44
C SER A 445 2.14 -12.35 2.82
N ARG A 446 0.88 -12.74 3.09
CA ARG A 446 0.55 -13.44 4.34
C ARG A 446 1.16 -14.83 4.44
N LYS A 447 1.54 -15.41 3.30
CA LYS A 447 2.14 -16.74 3.25
C LYS A 447 3.59 -16.69 3.73
N ILE A 448 4.00 -17.67 4.52
CA ILE A 448 5.39 -17.83 4.94
C ILE A 448 6.18 -18.52 3.83
N MET A 449 7.25 -17.88 3.35
CA MET A 449 8.09 -18.37 2.25
C MET A 449 9.33 -19.11 2.76
N ILE A 450 9.11 -20.17 3.54
CA ILE A 450 10.20 -21.06 3.99
C ILE A 450 10.09 -22.38 3.23
N ASP A 451 11.17 -22.80 2.60
CA ASP A 451 11.23 -24.09 1.90
C ASP A 451 10.98 -25.26 2.85
N GLU A 452 10.33 -26.30 2.35
CA GLU A 452 10.08 -27.53 3.12
C GLU A 452 11.37 -28.32 3.36
N THR A 453 12.34 -28.17 2.46
CA THR A 453 13.71 -28.66 2.63
C THR A 453 14.55 -27.60 3.33
N PRO A 454 14.97 -27.80 4.59
CA PRO A 454 15.76 -26.82 5.32
C PRO A 454 17.07 -26.55 4.59
N ASN A 455 17.42 -25.28 4.41
CA ASN A 455 18.74 -24.92 3.95
C ASN A 455 19.78 -25.38 5.00
N THR A 456 20.74 -26.19 4.58
CA THR A 456 21.76 -26.74 5.48
C THR A 456 22.91 -25.77 5.73
N THR A 457 23.04 -24.71 4.93
CA THR A 457 24.15 -23.76 4.99
C THR A 457 23.76 -22.41 5.58
N LEU A 458 22.57 -21.89 5.27
CA LEU A 458 22.06 -20.60 5.74
C LEU A 458 20.79 -20.75 6.56
N ASN A 459 20.58 -19.82 7.51
CA ASN A 459 19.33 -19.75 8.24
C ASN A 459 18.21 -19.19 7.37
N THR A 460 16.96 -19.40 7.79
CA THR A 460 15.80 -18.72 7.23
C THR A 460 15.98 -17.20 7.33
N PRO A 461 15.78 -16.46 6.21
CA PRO A 461 15.84 -15.00 6.23
C PRO A 461 14.59 -14.40 6.89
N ILE A 462 14.71 -13.23 7.52
CA ILE A 462 13.56 -12.57 8.17
C ILE A 462 12.43 -12.28 7.18
N SER A 463 12.79 -11.88 5.96
CA SER A 463 11.86 -11.59 4.86
C SER A 463 10.89 -12.74 4.54
N ALA A 464 11.31 -13.99 4.73
CA ALA A 464 10.47 -15.17 4.51
C ALA A 464 9.25 -15.20 5.44
N PHE A 465 9.39 -14.70 6.68
CA PHE A 465 8.27 -14.56 7.60
C PHE A 465 7.28 -13.50 7.11
N PHE A 466 7.66 -12.53 6.29
CA PHE A 466 6.74 -11.55 5.69
C PHE A 466 6.30 -11.91 4.26
N GLY A 467 6.58 -13.14 3.85
CA GLY A 467 6.19 -13.68 2.54
C GLY A 467 7.02 -13.19 1.36
N VAL A 468 8.18 -12.60 1.62
CA VAL A 468 9.12 -12.12 0.60
C VAL A 468 10.20 -13.20 0.41
N SER A 469 10.32 -13.74 -0.80
CA SER A 469 11.23 -14.84 -1.13
C SER A 469 12.64 -14.39 -1.49
N SER A 470 12.81 -13.14 -1.93
CA SER A 470 14.07 -12.58 -2.39
C SER A 470 14.08 -11.08 -2.18
N LEU A 471 15.23 -10.52 -1.81
CA LEU A 471 15.44 -9.08 -1.64
C LEU A 471 16.83 -8.67 -2.10
N ASP A 472 17.01 -7.38 -2.36
CA ASP A 472 18.30 -6.78 -2.64
C ASP A 472 19.06 -6.53 -1.31
N THR A 473 20.03 -7.39 -1.05
CA THR A 473 20.87 -7.36 0.16
C THR A 473 21.66 -6.06 0.30
N GLU A 474 22.17 -5.51 -0.81
CA GLU A 474 22.99 -4.29 -0.75
C GLU A 474 22.13 -3.08 -0.42
N GLN A 475 20.91 -3.01 -0.97
CA GLN A 475 19.96 -1.97 -0.59
C GLN A 475 19.52 -2.10 0.86
N LEU A 476 19.24 -3.32 1.34
CA LEU A 476 18.92 -3.55 2.75
C LEU A 476 20.05 -3.09 3.66
N LYS A 477 21.29 -3.47 3.35
CA LYS A 477 22.49 -3.06 4.09
C LYS A 477 22.66 -1.55 4.09
N ALA A 478 22.50 -0.89 2.95
CA ALA A 478 22.59 0.56 2.83
C ALA A 478 21.54 1.26 3.70
N GLN A 479 20.29 0.78 3.67
CA GLN A 479 19.20 1.36 4.45
C GLN A 479 19.37 1.14 5.96
N LEU A 480 19.74 -0.08 6.40
CA LEU A 480 20.01 -0.34 7.81
C LEU A 480 21.21 0.46 8.31
N THR A 481 22.26 0.61 7.49
CA THR A 481 23.43 1.44 7.85
C THR A 481 23.01 2.90 7.98
N LEU A 482 22.21 3.44 7.06
CA LEU A 482 21.71 4.81 7.13
C LEU A 482 20.91 5.07 8.42
N LEU A 483 20.04 4.13 8.79
CA LEU A 483 19.13 4.29 9.92
C LEU A 483 19.76 3.94 11.28
N LEU A 484 20.73 3.03 11.31
CA LEU A 484 21.20 2.34 12.52
C LEU A 484 22.73 2.15 12.55
N SER A 485 23.52 3.03 11.92
CA SER A 485 24.98 2.88 11.78
C SER A 485 25.75 2.60 13.09
N ASP A 486 25.24 3.06 14.22
CA ASP A 486 25.82 2.92 15.55
C ASP A 486 25.19 1.79 16.38
N ASN A 487 24.21 1.06 15.84
CA ASN A 487 23.63 -0.11 16.49
C ASN A 487 24.43 -1.38 16.13
N PRO A 488 25.13 -2.02 17.08
CA PRO A 488 25.90 -3.23 16.80
C PRO A 488 25.06 -4.43 16.36
N TRP A 489 23.76 -4.45 16.67
CA TRP A 489 22.86 -5.53 16.30
C TRP A 489 22.42 -5.49 14.84
N ALA A 490 22.56 -4.34 14.15
CA ALA A 490 22.25 -4.23 12.73
C ALA A 490 23.23 -5.04 11.87
N ILE A 491 24.53 -4.95 12.18
CA ILE A 491 25.57 -5.76 11.53
C ILE A 491 25.36 -7.23 11.85
N ALA A 492 25.08 -7.57 13.12
CA ALA A 492 24.83 -8.95 13.53
C ALA A 492 23.61 -9.57 12.83
N LEU A 493 22.56 -8.77 12.57
CA LEU A 493 21.40 -9.21 11.80
C LEU A 493 21.81 -9.54 10.36
N LEU A 494 22.51 -8.62 9.68
CA LEU A 494 22.97 -8.81 8.31
C LEU A 494 23.89 -10.03 8.19
N GLU A 495 24.82 -10.22 9.13
CA GLU A 495 25.65 -11.42 9.19
C GLU A 495 24.82 -12.70 9.34
N ALA A 496 23.78 -12.68 10.19
CA ALA A 496 22.90 -13.83 10.36
C ALA A 496 22.04 -14.13 9.13
N GLU A 497 21.82 -13.18 8.22
CA GLU A 497 21.12 -13.39 6.94
C GLU A 497 22.02 -14.04 5.87
N HIS A 498 23.35 -13.83 5.92
CA HIS A 498 24.23 -14.15 4.80
C HIS A 498 25.40 -15.08 5.11
N LEU A 499 25.83 -15.17 6.37
CA LEU A 499 26.99 -15.97 6.75
C LEU A 499 26.60 -17.39 7.15
N PRO A 500 27.40 -18.41 6.76
CA PRO A 500 27.22 -19.77 7.23
C PRO A 500 27.61 -19.90 8.71
N LYS A 501 27.10 -20.94 9.37
CA LYS A 501 27.30 -21.21 10.81
C LYS A 501 28.72 -20.96 11.34
N LYS A 502 29.76 -21.40 10.60
CA LYS A 502 31.16 -21.35 11.04
C LYS A 502 31.71 -19.91 11.16
N GLN A 503 31.08 -18.94 10.51
CA GLN A 503 31.52 -17.54 10.46
C GLN A 503 30.71 -16.62 11.37
N LEU A 504 29.69 -17.13 12.07
CA LEU A 504 28.83 -16.33 12.94
C LEU A 504 29.51 -16.02 14.27
N ASN A 505 29.56 -14.74 14.64
CA ASN A 505 29.91 -14.31 16.01
C ASN A 505 28.72 -14.53 16.98
N GLU A 506 28.94 -14.30 18.27
CA GLU A 506 27.91 -14.52 19.30
C GLU A 506 26.63 -13.69 19.12
N ARG A 507 26.74 -12.45 18.66
CA ARG A 507 25.56 -11.60 18.40
C ARG A 507 24.77 -12.11 17.20
N SER A 508 25.45 -12.56 16.17
CA SER A 508 24.85 -13.12 14.96
C SER A 508 24.21 -14.49 15.25
N LYS A 509 24.80 -15.29 16.16
CA LYS A 509 24.16 -16.51 16.69
C LYS A 509 22.87 -16.22 17.45
N LEU A 510 22.79 -15.13 18.23
CA LEU A 510 21.54 -14.72 18.87
C LEU A 510 20.44 -14.44 17.83
N TRP A 511 20.77 -13.73 16.75
CA TRP A 511 19.83 -13.53 15.63
C TRP A 511 19.41 -14.85 14.97
N VAL A 512 20.32 -15.82 14.84
CA VAL A 512 19.94 -17.15 14.36
C VAL A 512 18.94 -17.83 15.30
N ALA A 513 19.16 -17.76 16.62
CA ALA A 513 18.21 -18.29 17.61
C ALA A 513 16.84 -17.60 17.54
N ILE A 514 16.80 -16.26 17.41
CA ILE A 514 15.55 -15.49 17.23
C ILE A 514 14.79 -15.98 15.98
N LYS A 515 15.47 -16.16 14.86
CA LYS A 515 14.85 -16.64 13.61
C LYS A 515 14.38 -18.08 13.72
N ALA A 516 15.12 -18.95 14.41
CA ALA A 516 14.71 -20.33 14.68
C ALA A 516 13.43 -20.38 15.53
N LEU A 517 13.36 -19.59 16.61
CA LEU A 517 12.15 -19.46 17.43
C LEU A 517 10.97 -18.88 16.66
N THR A 518 11.23 -17.90 15.81
CA THR A 518 10.20 -17.33 14.93
C THR A 518 9.65 -18.41 13.98
N GLN A 519 10.50 -19.29 13.46
CA GLN A 519 10.07 -20.44 12.65
C GLN A 519 9.22 -21.43 13.46
N THR A 520 9.59 -21.76 14.70
CA THR A 520 8.80 -22.71 15.50
C THR A 520 7.42 -22.17 15.85
N VAL A 521 7.29 -20.84 16.05
CA VAL A 521 6.00 -20.19 16.30
C VAL A 521 5.15 -20.12 15.03
N PHE A 522 5.71 -19.67 13.91
CA PHE A 522 4.92 -19.41 12.71
C PHE A 522 4.76 -20.62 11.77
N LYS A 523 5.66 -21.59 11.84
CA LYS A 523 5.64 -22.81 11.02
C LYS A 523 6.06 -24.04 11.84
N PRO A 524 5.31 -24.39 12.92
CA PRO A 524 5.68 -25.43 13.88
C PRO A 524 5.87 -26.82 13.25
N GLN A 525 5.20 -27.10 12.13
CA GLN A 525 5.35 -28.35 11.40
C GLN A 525 6.72 -28.52 10.72
N LEU A 526 7.46 -27.44 10.50
CA LEU A 526 8.76 -27.47 9.85
C LEU A 526 9.86 -27.61 10.90
N LYS A 527 10.46 -28.82 10.97
CA LYS A 527 11.55 -29.12 11.91
C LYS A 527 12.75 -28.19 11.66
N LEU A 528 13.35 -27.75 12.76
CA LEU A 528 14.65 -27.09 12.73
C LEU A 528 15.73 -28.08 12.28
N SER A 529 16.71 -27.59 11.55
CA SER A 529 17.93 -28.36 11.27
C SER A 529 18.73 -28.58 12.55
N THR A 530 19.56 -29.62 12.59
CA THR A 530 20.40 -29.97 13.74
C THR A 530 21.27 -28.80 14.20
N TRP A 531 21.76 -27.99 13.26
CA TRP A 531 22.64 -26.88 13.58
C TRP A 531 21.89 -25.65 14.10
N GLN A 532 20.65 -25.40 13.64
CA GLN A 532 19.77 -24.37 14.20
C GLN A 532 19.40 -24.71 15.64
N GLN A 533 19.07 -25.99 15.90
CA GLN A 533 18.79 -26.48 17.25
C GLN A 533 20.01 -26.28 18.17
N GLN A 534 21.20 -26.68 17.74
CA GLN A 534 22.43 -26.47 18.52
C GLN A 534 22.68 -25.00 18.88
N ILE A 535 22.45 -24.07 17.95
CA ILE A 535 22.63 -22.64 18.24
C ILE A 535 21.55 -22.14 19.20
N LEU A 536 20.30 -22.57 19.03
CA LEU A 536 19.22 -22.22 19.94
C LEU A 536 19.54 -22.66 21.37
N ASP A 537 19.96 -23.91 21.55
CA ASP A 537 20.30 -24.48 22.86
C ASP A 537 21.47 -23.74 23.52
N GLN A 538 22.50 -23.40 22.72
CA GLN A 538 23.64 -22.58 23.17
C GLN A 538 23.19 -21.18 23.60
N GLN A 539 22.35 -20.52 22.80
CA GLN A 539 21.90 -19.16 23.11
C GLN A 539 20.97 -19.11 24.31
N LEU A 540 20.11 -20.10 24.52
CA LEU A 540 19.30 -20.19 25.75
C LEU A 540 20.19 -20.24 27.00
N THR A 541 21.25 -21.04 26.96
CA THR A 541 22.25 -21.10 28.03
C THR A 541 22.95 -19.74 28.22
N THR A 542 23.43 -19.13 27.13
CA THR A 542 24.09 -17.80 27.15
C THR A 542 23.18 -16.70 27.69
N GLN A 543 21.88 -16.77 27.41
CA GLN A 543 20.88 -15.83 27.92
C GLN A 543 20.40 -16.16 29.35
N LYS A 544 21.04 -17.11 30.03
CA LYS A 544 20.79 -17.50 31.44
C LYS A 544 19.44 -18.19 31.67
N TRP A 545 18.93 -18.91 30.67
CA TRP A 545 17.82 -19.82 30.87
C TRP A 545 18.30 -21.11 31.54
N GLU A 546 17.57 -21.55 32.57
CA GLU A 546 17.93 -22.76 33.33
C GLU A 546 17.74 -24.03 32.51
N ASN A 547 16.66 -24.10 31.73
CA ASN A 547 16.38 -25.21 30.84
C ASN A 547 15.40 -24.81 29.72
N HIS A 548 15.30 -25.67 28.70
CA HIS A 548 14.44 -25.47 27.54
C HIS A 548 12.95 -25.54 27.87
N HIS A 549 12.56 -26.33 28.87
CA HIS A 549 11.16 -26.51 29.23
C HIS A 549 10.56 -25.21 29.74
N LEU A 550 11.23 -24.57 30.71
CA LEU A 550 10.80 -23.30 31.29
C LEU A 550 10.70 -22.19 30.23
N PHE A 551 11.65 -22.15 29.29
CA PHE A 551 11.58 -21.21 28.18
C PHE A 551 10.36 -21.47 27.29
N ASN A 552 10.11 -22.73 26.92
CA ASN A 552 8.99 -23.09 26.06
C ASN A 552 7.64 -22.84 26.73
N GLU A 553 7.50 -23.04 28.04
CA GLU A 553 6.30 -22.68 28.81
C GLU A 553 6.03 -21.18 28.71
N GLN A 554 7.03 -20.34 28.99
CA GLN A 554 6.86 -18.88 28.91
C GLN A 554 6.63 -18.39 27.46
N LEU A 555 7.22 -19.06 26.47
CA LEU A 555 6.95 -18.77 25.06
C LEU A 555 5.50 -19.10 24.69
N GLN A 556 4.92 -20.15 25.25
CA GLN A 556 3.51 -20.49 25.06
C GLN A 556 2.57 -19.51 25.77
N GLU A 557 2.96 -18.99 26.94
CA GLU A 557 2.20 -17.97 27.68
C GLU A 557 2.04 -16.65 26.90
N LEU A 558 2.96 -16.33 26.00
CA LEU A 558 2.83 -15.19 25.09
C LEU A 558 1.65 -15.34 24.12
N ALA A 559 1.07 -16.54 23.98
CA ALA A 559 -0.06 -16.84 23.10
C ALA A 559 0.13 -16.36 21.64
N LEU A 560 1.39 -16.39 21.18
CA LEU A 560 1.76 -15.96 19.84
C LEU A 560 1.09 -16.85 18.79
N SER A 561 0.46 -16.25 17.79
CA SER A 561 -0.18 -16.99 16.72
C SER A 561 0.21 -16.50 15.34
N ASN A 562 0.18 -17.42 14.38
CA ASN A 562 0.32 -17.10 12.95
C ASN A 562 -1.02 -16.64 12.33
N THR A 563 -2.10 -16.63 13.12
CA THR A 563 -3.46 -16.33 12.65
C THR A 563 -3.76 -14.84 12.75
N ILE A 564 -4.07 -14.23 11.60
CA ILE A 564 -4.75 -12.93 11.47
C ILE A 564 -5.94 -13.08 10.54
#